data_AF-A0A967LDF5-F1
#
_entry.id   AF-A0A967LDF5-F1
#
_cell.length_a   1.000
_cell.length_b   1.000
_cell.length_c   1.000
_cell.angle_alpha   90.00
_cell.angle_beta   90.00
_cell.angle_gamma   90.00
#
_symmetry.space_group_name_H-M   'P 1'
#
loop_
_entity.id
_entity.type
_entity.pdbx_description
1 polymer ?
#
loop_
_entity_poly.entity_id
_entity_poly.type
_entity_poly.pdbx_seq_one_letter_code
_entity_poly.pdbx_strand_id
1 'polypeptide(L)' 'AYAASPVCSPTRASILSGKYPSRIRMSYLAGTGGPRSPRHMLLPPDVVGSLPHEDVTLAEALREAGYTTAHIGKWHLQ' A
#
# COMPACT_ATOMS: atom_id res chain seq x y z
N ALA A 1 -8.83 18.06 -0.12
CA ALA A 1 -8.11 16.88 -0.62
C ALA A 1 -7.56 16.09 0.57
N TYR A 2 -7.59 14.76 0.53
CA TYR A 2 -7.19 13.89 1.65
C TYR A 2 -6.38 12.69 1.15
N ALA A 3 -5.53 12.15 2.02
CA ALA A 3 -4.82 10.88 1.78
C ALA A 3 -5.60 9.72 2.41
N ALA A 4 -5.42 8.51 1.86
CA ALA A 4 -6.07 7.31 2.38
C ALA A 4 -5.53 6.83 3.74
N SER A 5 -4.33 7.27 4.14
CA SER A 5 -3.68 6.88 5.39
C SER A 5 -2.70 7.95 5.88
N PRO A 6 -2.43 8.06 7.19
CA PRO A 6 -1.45 9.00 7.75
C PRO A 6 0.02 8.61 7.53
N VAL A 7 0.30 7.48 6.86
CA VAL A 7 1.67 6.99 6.59
C VAL A 7 1.82 6.61 5.11
N CYS A 8 3.07 6.52 4.65
CA CYS A 8 3.38 6.55 3.22
C CYS A 8 2.98 5.28 2.45
N SER A 9 3.36 4.09 2.89
CA SER A 9 3.10 2.81 2.19
C SER A 9 1.61 2.55 1.89
N PRO A 10 0.68 2.58 2.87
CA PRO A 10 -0.75 2.42 2.62
C PRO A 10 -1.35 3.45 1.67
N THR A 11 -0.90 4.72 1.75
CA THR A 11 -1.36 5.76 0.82
C THR A 11 -0.91 5.49 -0.61
N ARG A 12 0.34 5.03 -0.81
CA ARG A 12 0.85 4.65 -2.14
C ARG A 12 0.12 3.43 -2.70
N ALA A 13 -0.10 2.41 -1.87
CA ALA A 13 -0.86 1.23 -2.26
C ALA A 13 -2.29 1.59 -2.68
N SER A 14 -2.92 2.53 -1.96
CA SER A 14 -4.26 3.02 -2.29
C SER A 14 -4.31 3.78 -3.61
N ILE A 15 -3.30 4.62 -3.90
CA ILE A 15 -3.21 5.32 -5.19
C ILE A 15 -3.06 4.33 -6.36
N LEU A 16 -2.25 3.28 -6.20
CA LEU A 16 -2.00 2.33 -7.28
C LEU A 16 -3.16 1.35 -7.48
N SER A 17 -3.79 0.85 -6.41
CA SER A 17 -4.85 -0.15 -6.51
C SER A 17 -6.26 0.44 -6.60
N GLY A 18 -6.44 1.73 -6.27
CA GLY A 18 -7.75 2.35 -6.09
C GLY A 18 -8.54 1.83 -4.88
N LYS A 19 -7.91 1.01 -4.01
CA LYS A 19 -8.56 0.37 -2.86
C LYS A 19 -8.16 1.05 -1.55
N TYR A 20 -9.03 1.00 -0.54
CA TYR A 20 -8.68 1.46 0.80
C TYR A 20 -7.61 0.54 1.43
N PRO A 21 -6.68 1.09 2.24
CA PRO A 21 -5.67 0.32 2.96
C PRO A 21 -6.22 -0.87 3.75
N SER A 22 -7.41 -0.71 4.33
CA SER A 22 -8.12 -1.76 5.07
C SER A 22 -8.59 -2.92 4.20
N ARG A 23 -8.92 -2.68 2.93
CA ARG A 23 -9.39 -3.70 1.98
C ARG A 23 -8.26 -4.64 1.54
N ILE A 24 -7.06 -4.11 1.37
CA ILE A 24 -5.87 -4.86 0.96
C ILE A 24 -4.98 -5.26 2.15
N ARG A 25 -5.47 -5.03 3.38
CA ARG A 25 -4.78 -5.33 4.66
C ARG A 25 -3.38 -4.71 4.78
N MET A 26 -3.07 -3.69 4.00
CA MET A 26 -1.81 -2.96 4.04
C MET A 26 -2.05 -1.62 4.74
N SER A 27 -2.07 -1.61 6.07
CA SER A 27 -2.39 -0.43 6.88
C SER A 27 -1.18 0.17 7.63
N TYR A 28 0.02 -0.33 7.38
CA TYR A 28 1.27 0.17 7.98
C TYR A 28 2.44 0.14 7.00
N LEU A 29 3.65 0.46 7.48
CA LEU A 29 4.84 0.57 6.66
C LEU A 29 5.19 -0.76 5.98
N ALA A 30 5.54 -0.68 4.69
CA ALA A 30 5.98 -1.81 3.91
C ALA A 30 7.24 -2.45 4.53
N GLY A 31 7.40 -3.77 4.37
CA GLY A 31 8.48 -4.53 5.00
C GLY A 31 8.39 -4.69 6.52
N THR A 32 7.26 -4.35 7.16
CA THR A 32 7.06 -4.53 8.61
C THR A 32 5.80 -5.33 8.91
N GLY A 33 5.78 -6.04 10.04
CA GLY A 33 4.59 -6.70 10.57
C GLY A 33 3.65 -5.78 11.37
N GLY A 34 3.73 -4.46 11.14
CA GLY A 34 3.01 -3.46 11.93
C GLY A 34 3.79 -2.97 13.16
N PRO A 35 3.23 -1.98 13.89
CA PRO A 35 3.88 -1.38 15.05
C PRO A 35 3.74 -2.29 16.27
N ARG A 36 4.48 -3.41 16.32
CA ARG A 36 4.47 -4.32 17.48
C ARG A 36 5.51 -3.89 18.50
N SER A 37 5.10 -3.69 19.75
CA SER A 37 5.98 -3.31 20.86
C SER A 37 5.35 -3.72 22.20
N PRO A 38 6.14 -4.20 23.19
CA PRO A 38 5.67 -4.45 24.55
C PRO A 38 5.10 -3.21 25.25
N ARG A 39 5.40 -2.00 24.74
CA ARG A 39 4.90 -0.73 25.29
C ARG A 39 3.51 -0.34 24.78
N HIS A 40 2.99 -1.03 23.76
CA HIS A 40 1.66 -0.72 23.23
C HIS A 40 0.58 -1.38 24.08
N MET A 41 -0.46 -0.61 24.44
CA MET A 41 -1.61 -1.12 25.19
C MET A 41 -2.50 -2.05 24.36
N LEU A 42 -2.40 -1.99 23.04
CA LEU A 42 -3.19 -2.77 22.09
C LEU A 42 -2.27 -3.57 21.18
N LEU A 43 -2.74 -4.76 20.80
CA LEU A 43 -2.13 -5.53 19.73
C LEU A 43 -2.55 -4.92 18.39
N PRO A 44 -1.61 -4.56 17.50
CA PRO A 44 -1.96 -4.10 16.17
C PRO A 44 -2.58 -5.25 15.36
N PRO A 45 -3.45 -4.94 14.37
CA PRO A 45 -3.95 -5.95 13.45
C PRO A 45 -2.81 -6.53 12.61
N ASP A 46 -3.02 -7.73 12.07
CA ASP A 46 -2.12 -8.30 11.09
C ASP A 46 -2.16 -7.50 9.79
N VAL A 47 -0.99 -7.08 9.34
CA VAL A 47 -0.81 -6.31 8.11
C VAL A 47 -0.05 -7.11 7.07
N VAL A 48 -0.39 -6.86 5.80
CA VAL A 48 0.40 -7.29 4.65
C VAL A 48 1.47 -6.23 4.41
N GLY A 49 2.74 -6.67 4.40
CA GLY A 49 3.90 -5.79 4.29
C GLY A 49 4.20 -5.32 2.87
N SER A 50 3.48 -5.80 1.86
CA SER A 50 3.69 -5.49 0.45
C SER A 50 2.36 -5.30 -0.27
N LEU A 51 2.39 -4.72 -1.47
CA LEU A 51 1.18 -4.67 -2.29
C LEU A 51 0.83 -6.11 -2.74
N PRO A 52 -0.41 -6.59 -2.51
CA PRO A 52 -0.83 -7.91 -2.97
C PRO A 52 -0.68 -8.04 -4.49
N HIS A 53 -0.20 -9.20 -4.97
CA HIS A 53 0.10 -9.39 -6.39
C HIS A 53 -1.15 -9.62 -7.22
N GLU A 54 -2.26 -9.98 -6.56
CA GLU A 54 -3.58 -10.12 -7.17
C GLU A 54 -4.27 -8.77 -7.48
N ASP A 55 -3.75 -7.66 -6.95
CA ASP A 55 -4.32 -6.34 -7.19
C ASP A 55 -3.79 -5.74 -8.50
N VAL A 56 -4.69 -5.50 -9.46
CA VAL A 56 -4.38 -4.73 -10.66
C VAL A 56 -4.07 -3.29 -10.28
N THR A 57 -2.90 -2.83 -10.66
CA THR A 57 -2.45 -1.45 -10.44
C THR A 57 -2.89 -0.51 -11.57
N LEU A 58 -2.93 0.78 -11.27
CA LEU A 58 -3.18 1.84 -12.24
C LEU A 58 -2.22 1.76 -13.43
N ALA A 59 -0.96 1.40 -13.19
CA ALA A 59 0.02 1.22 -14.26
C ALA A 59 -0.34 0.04 -15.18
N GLU A 60 -0.79 -1.08 -14.62
CA GLU A 60 -1.20 -2.26 -15.40
C GLU A 60 -2.46 -1.97 -16.21
N ALA A 61 -3.47 -1.34 -15.60
CA ALA A 61 -4.69 -0.94 -16.30
C ALA A 61 -4.40 0.04 -17.45
N LEU A 62 -3.50 1.01 -17.25
CA LEU A 62 -3.10 1.94 -18.32
C LEU A 62 -2.30 1.24 -19.42
N ARG A 63 -1.43 0.28 -19.06
CA ARG A 63 -0.67 -0.50 -20.04
C ARG A 63 -1.58 -1.30 -20.96
N GLU A 64 -2.67 -1.88 -20.45
CA GLU A 64 -3.68 -2.57 -21.26
C GLU A 64 -4.35 -1.63 -22.29
N ALA A 65 -4.48 -0.34 -21.96
CA ALA A 65 -4.99 0.67 -22.88
C ALA A 65 -3.94 1.24 -23.85
N GLY A 66 -2.73 0.67 -23.89
CA GLY A 66 -1.66 1.06 -24.82
C GLY A 66 -0.72 2.16 -24.31
N TYR A 67 -0.77 2.50 -23.03
CA TYR A 67 0.13 3.50 -22.45
C TYR A 67 1.49 2.90 -22.08
N THR A 68 2.56 3.64 -22.36
CA THR A 68 3.89 3.38 -21.79
C THR A 68 3.93 3.88 -20.35
N THR A 69 4.23 3.01 -19.40
CA THR A 69 4.28 3.34 -17.97
C THR A 69 5.70 3.31 -17.42
N ALA A 70 6.07 4.30 -16.62
CA ALA A 70 7.34 4.35 -15.91
C ALA A 70 7.13 4.80 -14.45
N HIS A 71 7.97 4.31 -13.55
CA HIS A 71 8.00 4.75 -12.15
C HIS A 71 9.34 5.43 -11.86
N ILE A 72 9.30 6.65 -11.31
CA ILE A 72 10.48 7.44 -10.97
C ILE A 72 10.34 7.91 -9.52
N GLY A 73 11.39 7.71 -8.72
CA GLY A 73 11.42 8.11 -7.31
C GLY A 73 11.09 6.98 -6.33
N LYS A 74 10.53 7.33 -5.17
CA LYS A 74 10.32 6.39 -4.06
C LYS A 74 9.13 5.45 -4.31
N TRP A 75 9.39 4.13 -4.28
CA TRP A 75 8.38 3.08 -4.38
C TRP A 75 7.70 2.76 -3.04
N HIS A 76 8.41 2.05 -2.15
CA HIS A 76 8.00 1.76 -0.76
C HIS A 76 6.76 0.86 -0.60
N LEU A 77 6.64 -0.16 -1.46
CA LEU A 77 5.61 -1.22 -1.45
C LEU A 77 6.22 -2.64 -1.55
N GLN A 78 7.43 -2.84 -1.01
CA GLN A 78 8.16 -4.12 -1.00
C GLN A 78 7.90 -4.90 0.29
#